data_AF-A0A7V9MDK7-F1
#
_entry.id   AF-A0A7V9MDK7-F1
#
_cell.length_a   1.000
_cell.length_b   1.000
_cell.length_c   1.000
_cell.angle_alpha   90.00
_cell.angle_beta   90.00
_cell.angle_gamma   90.00
#
_symmetry.space_group_name_H-M   'P 1'
#
loop_
_entity.id
_entity.type
_entity.pdbx_description
1 polymer ?
#
loop_
_entity_poly.entity_id
_entity_poly.type
_entity_poly.pdbx_seq_one_letter_code
_entity_poly.pdbx_strand_id
1 'polypeptide(L)' 'MLVVGLGRFGTAVAESLVRLNQDVMAIDEDPALVEKWSDELTHVAQADATDEEALRQLGVSNFDR' A
#
# COMPACT_ATOMS: atom_id res chain seq x y z
N MET A 1 -0.33 7.03 -6.17
CA MET A 1 -1.35 7.26 -5.12
C MET A 1 -1.07 6.30 -3.97
N LEU A 2 -1.12 6.75 -2.73
CA LEU A 2 -0.74 5.94 -1.56
C LEU A 2 -1.99 5.41 -0.84
N VAL A 3 -2.02 4.11 -0.58
CA VAL A 3 -3.04 3.44 0.25
C VAL A 3 -2.36 2.83 1.46
N VAL A 4 -2.81 3.21 2.64
CA VAL A 4 -2.28 2.71 3.92
C VAL A 4 -3.33 1.84 4.57
N GLY A 5 -3.00 0.57 4.77
CA GLY A 5 -3.86 -0.50 5.25
C GLY A 5 -4.71 -1.13 4.15
N LEU A 6 -4.39 -2.38 3.79
CA LEU A 6 -5.09 -3.30 2.88
C LEU A 6 -6.23 -4.08 3.57
N GLY A 7 -6.81 -3.52 4.63
CA GLY A 7 -8.06 -4.03 5.20
C GLY A 7 -9.25 -3.92 4.22
N ARG A 8 -10.47 -4.15 4.71
CA ARG A 8 -11.70 -4.15 3.89
C ARG A 8 -11.90 -2.90 3.03
N PHE A 9 -11.46 -1.74 3.53
CA PHE A 9 -11.59 -0.46 2.82
C PHE A 9 -10.43 -0.25 1.82
N GLY A 10 -9.18 -0.33 2.27
CA GLY A 10 -8.03 -0.05 1.42
C GLY A 10 -7.91 -1.03 0.25
N THR A 11 -8.30 -2.29 0.44
CA THR A 11 -8.47 -3.27 -0.63
C THR A 11 -9.40 -2.75 -1.74
N ALA A 12 -10.62 -2.29 -1.39
CA ALA A 12 -11.60 -1.84 -2.37
C ALA A 12 -11.14 -0.58 -3.13
N VAL A 13 -10.41 0.31 -2.43
CA VAL A 13 -9.81 1.51 -3.03
C VAL A 13 -8.68 1.13 -3.97
N ALA A 14 -7.74 0.29 -3.51
CA ALA A 14 -6.59 -0.17 -4.28
C ALA A 14 -7.05 -0.86 -5.57
N GLU A 15 -7.99 -1.80 -5.50
CA GLU A 15 -8.57 -2.44 -6.69
C GLU A 15 -9.20 -1.44 -7.65
N SER A 16 -9.93 -0.45 -7.14
CA SER A 16 -10.60 0.54 -7.98
C SER A 16 -9.60 1.42 -8.72
N LEU A 17 -8.50 1.78 -8.06
CA LEU A 17 -7.42 2.55 -8.65
C LEU A 17 -6.61 1.74 -9.68
N VAL A 18 -6.35 0.45 -9.41
CA VAL A 18 -5.76 -0.48 -10.39
C VAL A 18 -6.63 -0.59 -11.63
N ARG A 19 -7.95 -0.75 -11.47
CA ARG A 19 -8.90 -0.77 -12.59
C ARG A 19 -8.89 0.51 -13.42
N LEU A 20 -8.49 1.63 -12.82
CA LEU A 20 -8.32 2.92 -13.50
C LEU A 20 -6.93 3.09 -14.15
N ASN A 21 -6.11 2.03 -14.18
CA ASN A 21 -4.71 2.06 -14.63
C ASN A 21 -3.89 3.15 -13.91
N GLN A 22 -4.15 3.37 -12.63
CA GLN A 22 -3.35 4.27 -11.81
C GLN A 22 -2.28 3.49 -11.04
N ASP A 23 -1.10 4.09 -10.89
CA ASP A 23 -0.05 3.53 -10.04
C ASP A 23 -0.41 3.72 -8.55
N VAL A 24 -0.63 2.59 -7.91
CA VAL A 24 -0.96 2.50 -6.48
C VAL A 24 0.21 1.88 -5.75
N MET A 25 0.64 2.57 -4.68
CA MET A 25 1.46 1.96 -3.65
C MET A 25 0.57 1.63 -2.46
N ALA A 26 0.53 0.37 -2.06
CA ALA A 26 -0.12 -0.06 -0.84
C ALA A 26 0.89 -0.38 0.25
N ILE A 27 0.55 -0.07 1.49
CA ILE A 27 1.32 -0.40 2.69
C ILE A 27 0.42 -1.16 3.65
N ASP A 28 0.86 -2.31 4.15
CA ASP A 28 0.14 -3.05 5.19
C ASP A 28 1.12 -3.75 6.13
N GLU A 29 0.69 -4.01 7.36
CA GLU A 29 1.49 -4.71 8.37
C GLU A 29 1.40 -6.24 8.22
N ASP A 30 0.26 -6.74 7.71
CA ASP A 30 -0.04 -8.15 7.55
C ASP A 30 0.70 -8.70 6.31
N PRO A 31 1.72 -9.56 6.51
CA PRO A 31 2.49 -10.12 5.41
C PRO A 31 1.63 -10.96 4.46
N ALA A 32 0.55 -11.58 4.93
CA ALA A 32 -0.33 -12.39 4.08
C ALA A 32 -1.14 -11.50 3.11
N LEU A 33 -1.54 -10.30 3.55
CA LEU A 33 -2.16 -9.32 2.67
C LEU A 33 -1.13 -8.75 1.70
N VAL A 34 0.05 -8.37 2.18
CA VAL A 34 1.12 -7.82 1.33
C VAL A 34 1.50 -8.78 0.21
N GLU A 35 1.68 -10.07 0.50
CA GLU A 35 2.03 -11.08 -0.50
C GLU A 35 0.91 -11.25 -1.52
N LYS A 36 -0.33 -11.43 -1.05
CA LYS A 36 -1.51 -11.55 -1.92
C LYS A 36 -1.65 -10.35 -2.87
N TRP A 37 -1.46 -9.15 -2.35
CA TRP A 37 -1.62 -7.92 -3.12
C TRP A 37 -0.39 -7.56 -3.94
N SER A 38 0.79 -8.08 -3.63
CA SER A 38 2.00 -7.89 -4.45
C SER A 38 1.86 -8.52 -5.84
N ASP A 39 1.01 -9.54 -5.98
CA ASP A 39 0.67 -10.14 -7.28
C ASP A 39 -0.33 -9.29 -8.09
N GLU A 40 -1.17 -8.49 -7.42
CA GLU A 40 -2.24 -7.72 -8.07
C GLU A 40 -1.90 -6.23 -8.25
N LEU A 41 -1.12 -5.64 -7.34
CA LEU A 41 -0.75 -4.22 -7.34
C LEU A 41 0.66 -4.01 -7.88
N THR A 42 0.87 -2.86 -8.52
CA THR A 42 2.19 -2.49 -9.03
C THR A 42 3.21 -2.39 -7.91
N HIS A 43 2.87 -1.77 -6.77
CA HIS A 43 3.77 -1.53 -5.64
C HIS A 43 3.07 -1.86 -4.32
N VAL A 44 3.64 -2.77 -3.54
CA VAL A 44 3.19 -3.08 -2.17
C VAL A 44 4.39 -3.18 -1.26
N ALA A 45 4.28 -2.61 -0.07
CA ALA A 45 5.30 -2.68 0.96
C ALA A 45 4.72 -3.17 2.28
N GLN A 46 5.50 -3.97 3.01
CA GLN A 46 5.15 -4.33 4.37
C GLN A 46 5.64 -3.26 5.35
N ALA A 47 4.74 -2.60 6.07
CA ALA A 47 5.08 -1.81 7.24
C ALA A 47 3.86 -1.52 8.11
N ASP A 48 4.16 -1.29 9.38
CA ASP A 48 3.21 -0.74 10.33
C ASP A 48 3.00 0.75 10.05
N ALA A 49 1.76 1.10 9.72
CA ALA A 49 1.33 2.47 9.47
C ALA A 49 1.31 3.37 10.71
N THR A 50 1.34 2.77 11.90
CA THR A 50 1.38 3.46 13.18
C THR A 50 2.80 3.77 13.64
N ASP A 51 3.80 3.11 13.03
CA ASP A 51 5.22 3.33 13.28
C ASP A 51 5.80 4.37 12.29
N GLU A 52 6.05 5.57 12.80
CA GLU A 52 6.65 6.66 12.02
C GLU A 52 8.06 6.30 11.50
N GLU A 53 8.85 5.51 12.23
CA GLU A 53 10.17 5.08 11.76
C GLU A 53 10.04 4.13 10.57
N ALA A 54 9.10 3.18 10.63
CA ALA A 54 8.85 2.24 9.53
C ALA A 54 8.39 2.99 8.25
N LEU A 55 7.48 3.96 8.38
CA LEU A 55 7.06 4.81 7.27
C LEU A 55 8.19 5.68 6.71
N ARG A 56 9.09 6.18 7.57
CA ARG A 56 10.28 6.90 7.13
C ARG A 56 11.22 6.01 6.31
N GLN A 57 11.46 4.79 6.76
CA GLN A 57 12.34 3.84 6.08
C GLN A 57 11.79 3.40 4.72
N LEU A 58 10.46 3.27 4.61
CA LEU A 58 9.79 2.98 3.34
C LEU A 58 9.79 4.16 2.35
N GLY A 59 10.22 5.35 2.77
CA GLY A 59 10.25 6.52 1.90
C GLY A 59 8.85 6.98 1.50
N VAL A 60 7.84 6.76 2.35
CA VAL A 60 6.45 7.17 2.11
C VAL A 60 6.36 8.69 1.88
N SER A 61 7.28 9.45 2.48
CA SER A 61 7.49 10.88 2.23
C SER A 61 7.80 11.24 0.76
N ASN A 62 8.24 10.28 -0.07
CA ASN A 62 8.52 10.51 -1.49
C ASN A 62 7.31 10.29 -2.40
N PHE A 63 6.21 9.70 -1.90
CA PHE A 63 5.02 9.39 -2.69
C PHE A 63 3.98 10.54 -2.74
N ASP A 64 4.23 11.63 -2.03
CA ASP A 64 3.37 12.81 -1.95
C ASP A 64 3.68 13.87 -3.04
N ARG A 65 4.42 13.48 -4.11
CA ARG A 65 4.84 14.39 -5.18
C ARG A 65 4.33 13.98 -6.56
#